data_AF-A0A444ZTB9-F1
#
_entry.id   AF-A0A444ZTB9-F1
#
_cell.length_a   1.000
_cell.length_b   1.000
_cell.length_c   1.000
_cell.angle_alpha   90.00
_cell.angle_beta   90.00
_cell.angle_gamma   90.00
#
_symmetry.space_group_name_H-M   'P 1'
#
loop_
_entity.id
_entity.type
_entity.pdbx_description
1 polymer ?
#
loop_
_entity_poly.entity_id
_entity_poly.type
_entity_poly.pdbx_seq_one_letter_code
_entity_poly.pdbx_strand_id
1 'polypeptide(L)'
;MLSQNDSIAQIFGKENPGRVRGMGFGPTPSQLFGPNSHAPVNGVQLEETQRRLLELQAELEGEKLKRKAMEDEAAAEKKKMNAMESALVYLFQRQGVELPPDIAAGMSFME
;
A
#
# COMPACT_ATOMS: atom_id res chain seq x y z
N MET A 1 -29.31 58.00 5.77
CA MET A 1 -30.77 57.84 5.95
C MET A 1 -31.30 57.16 4.70
N LEU A 2 -31.51 55.85 4.74
CA LEU A 2 -32.05 55.10 3.59
C LEU A 2 -33.52 55.48 3.41
N SER A 3 -33.87 55.88 2.19
CA SER A 3 -35.24 56.30 1.81
C SER A 3 -36.17 55.08 1.76
N GLN A 4 -37.45 55.27 2.10
CA GLN A 4 -38.47 54.21 2.16
C GLN A 4 -38.74 53.52 0.81
N ASN A 5 -38.16 54.04 -0.28
CA ASN A 5 -38.30 53.54 -1.65
C ASN A 5 -37.02 52.87 -2.20
N ASP A 6 -36.03 52.58 -1.36
CA ASP A 6 -34.84 51.82 -1.80
C ASP A 6 -35.19 50.34 -1.98
N SER A 7 -34.89 49.80 -3.17
CA SER A 7 -35.10 48.40 -3.56
C SER A 7 -34.62 47.38 -2.54
N ILE A 8 -33.53 47.66 -1.81
CA ILE A 8 -33.01 46.79 -0.75
C ILE A 8 -33.99 46.69 0.44
N ALA A 9 -34.59 47.82 0.83
CA ALA A 9 -35.56 47.87 1.93
C ALA A 9 -36.90 47.22 1.54
N GLN A 10 -37.23 47.14 0.26
CA GLN A 10 -38.42 46.43 -0.23
C GLN A 10 -38.28 44.91 -0.09
N ILE A 11 -37.08 44.37 -0.36
CA ILE A 11 -36.82 42.92 -0.26
C ILE A 11 -36.62 42.49 1.20
N PHE A 12 -35.85 43.26 1.97
CA PHE A 12 -35.46 42.86 3.33
C PHE A 12 -36.27 43.52 4.45
N GLY A 13 -37.17 44.45 4.11
CA GLY A 13 -37.90 45.25 5.09
C GLY A 13 -37.06 46.39 5.69
N LYS A 14 -37.73 47.29 6.42
CA LYS A 14 -37.10 48.43 7.10
C LYS A 14 -36.12 47.93 8.17
N GLU A 15 -34.85 48.32 8.05
CA GLU A 15 -33.84 48.06 9.07
C GLU A 15 -34.21 48.80 10.37
N ASN A 16 -34.25 48.08 11.49
CA ASN A 16 -34.55 48.64 12.79
C ASN A 16 -33.24 48.83 13.56
N PRO A 17 -32.77 50.07 13.80
CA PRO A 17 -31.53 50.30 14.54
C PRO A 17 -31.66 49.72 15.95
N GLY A 18 -30.89 48.67 16.23
CA GLY A 18 -30.95 47.89 17.48
C GLY A 18 -31.37 46.43 17.32
N ARG A 19 -31.95 46.03 16.17
CA ARG A 19 -32.13 44.62 15.83
C ARG A 19 -30.92 44.16 14.99
N VAL A 20 -29.92 43.59 15.64
CA VAL A 20 -28.87 42.83 14.94
C VAL A 20 -29.58 41.72 14.18
N ARG A 21 -29.30 41.54 12.87
CA ARG A 21 -29.67 40.29 12.19
C ARG A 21 -28.90 39.17 12.91
N GLY A 22 -29.56 38.49 13.83
CA GLY A 22 -28.98 37.33 14.48
C GLY A 22 -28.64 36.30 13.41
N MET A 23 -27.37 35.88 13.37
CA MET A 23 -26.99 34.57 12.82
C MET A 23 -28.02 33.56 13.34
N GLY A 24 -28.87 33.05 12.44
CA GLY A 24 -29.99 32.20 12.85
C GLY A 24 -29.51 31.00 13.68
N PHE A 25 -30.41 30.46 14.50
CA PHE A 25 -30.24 29.15 15.17
C PHE A 25 -30.20 27.97 14.17
N GLY A 26 -29.80 28.20 12.92
CA GLY A 26 -29.45 27.11 12.01
C GLY A 26 -28.17 26.44 12.52
N PRO A 27 -27.95 25.15 12.18
CA PRO A 27 -26.72 24.47 12.54
C PRO A 27 -25.53 25.34 12.16
N THR A 28 -24.67 25.65 13.13
CA THR A 28 -23.46 26.42 12.86
C THR A 28 -22.67 25.65 11.81
N PRO A 29 -22.13 26.27 10.74
CA PRO A 29 -21.40 25.51 9.70
C PRO A 29 -20.28 24.61 10.26
N SER A 30 -19.68 25.01 11.40
CA SER A 30 -18.70 24.21 12.14
C SER A 30 -19.26 22.99 12.89
N GLN A 31 -20.58 22.84 13.02
CA GLN A 31 -21.25 21.64 13.54
C GLN A 31 -21.49 20.59 12.45
N LEU A 32 -21.63 21.04 11.18
CA LEU A 32 -21.77 20.14 10.02
C LEU A 32 -20.42 19.56 9.57
N PHE A 33 -19.32 20.29 9.80
CA PHE A 33 -17.96 19.92 9.36
C PHE A 33 -16.91 20.04 10.48
N GLY A 34 -17.32 20.01 11.74
CA GLY A 34 -16.40 20.01 12.89
C GLY A 34 -15.77 18.64 13.14
N PRO A 35 -14.65 18.55 13.90
CA PRO A 35 -13.89 17.31 14.14
C PRO A 35 -14.62 16.24 14.99
N ASN A 36 -15.94 16.31 15.12
CA ASN A 36 -16.76 15.33 15.82
C ASN A 36 -17.00 14.06 15.00
N SER A 37 -16.15 13.74 14.01
CA SER A 37 -16.21 12.49 13.25
C SER A 37 -15.71 11.28 14.04
N HIS A 38 -15.52 11.41 15.36
CA HIS A 38 -15.48 10.25 16.23
C HIS A 38 -16.88 9.61 16.24
N ALA A 39 -17.15 8.85 15.17
CA ALA A 39 -17.98 7.67 15.31
C ALA A 39 -17.45 6.94 16.57
N PRO A 40 -18.32 6.51 17.49
CA PRO A 40 -17.88 5.66 18.58
C PRO A 40 -17.26 4.43 17.94
N VAL A 41 -15.92 4.39 17.87
CA VAL A 41 -15.19 3.25 17.35
C VAL A 41 -15.54 2.12 18.27
N ASN A 42 -16.26 1.13 17.74
CA ASN A 42 -16.70 -0.03 18.49
C ASN A 42 -15.42 -0.71 19.01
N GLY A 43 -15.19 -0.72 20.33
CA GLY A 43 -13.91 -1.17 20.92
C GLY A 43 -13.51 -2.57 20.45
N VAL A 44 -14.51 -3.41 20.19
CA VAL A 44 -14.38 -4.74 19.60
C VAL A 44 -13.72 -4.70 18.20
N GLN A 45 -14.08 -3.75 17.33
CA GLN A 45 -13.45 -3.61 16.01
C GLN A 45 -11.99 -3.21 16.13
N LEU A 46 -11.65 -2.33 17.09
CA LEU A 46 -10.27 -1.91 17.29
C LEU A 46 -9.40 -3.08 17.78
N GLU A 47 -9.88 -3.87 18.74
CA GLU A 47 -9.18 -5.07 19.20
C GLU A 47 -9.05 -6.13 18.10
N GLU A 48 -10.08 -6.35 17.29
CA GLU A 48 -10.01 -7.28 16.16
C GLU A 48 -9.02 -6.81 15.08
N THR A 49 -8.99 -5.52 14.77
CA THR A 49 -8.03 -4.98 13.80
C THR A 49 -6.59 -5.09 14.31
N GLN A 50 -6.35 -4.83 15.60
CA GLN A 50 -5.04 -5.03 16.23
C GLN A 50 -4.61 -6.50 16.22
N ARG A 51 -5.52 -7.43 16.54
CA ARG A 51 -5.24 -8.86 16.45
C ARG A 51 -4.85 -9.28 15.03
N ARG A 52 -5.63 -8.87 14.03
CA ARG A 52 -5.34 -9.17 12.62
C ARG A 52 -4.00 -8.58 12.17
N LEU A 53 -3.65 -7.39 12.64
CA LEU A 53 -2.33 -6.80 12.34
C LEU A 53 -1.18 -7.65 12.89
N LEU A 54 -1.29 -8.13 14.13
CA LEU A 54 -0.27 -8.99 14.73
C LEU A 54 -0.17 -10.35 14.01
N GLU A 55 -1.31 -10.94 13.65
CA GLU A 55 -1.37 -12.19 12.89
C GLU A 55 -0.71 -12.04 11.52
N LEU A 56 -1.07 -11.00 10.76
CA LEU A 56 -0.46 -10.70 9.46
C LEU A 56 1.04 -10.41 9.57
N GLN A 57 1.49 -9.78 10.66
CA GLN A 57 2.91 -9.54 10.89
C GLN A 57 3.67 -10.86 11.10
N ALA A 58 3.11 -11.79 11.89
CA ALA A 58 3.70 -13.10 12.10
C ALA A 58 3.72 -13.94 10.80
N GLU A 59 2.65 -13.91 10.02
CA GLU A 59 2.59 -14.57 8.71
C GLU A 59 3.64 -14.01 7.74
N LEU A 60 3.79 -12.69 7.68
CA LEU A 60 4.77 -12.03 6.83
C LEU A 60 6.20 -12.42 7.21
N GLU A 61 6.51 -12.49 8.50
CA GLU A 61 7.82 -12.94 8.99
C GLU A 61 8.06 -14.41 8.64
N GLY A 62 7.06 -15.27 8.80
CA GLY A 62 7.12 -16.67 8.40
C GLY A 62 7.35 -16.86 6.89
N GLU A 63 6.61 -16.13 6.06
CA GLU A 63 6.77 -16.13 4.60
C GLU A 63 8.16 -15.65 4.17
N LYS A 64 8.68 -14.58 4.79
CA LYS A 64 10.04 -14.10 4.51
C LYS A 64 11.10 -15.16 4.82
N LEU A 65 10.95 -15.90 5.91
CA LEU A 65 11.86 -16.99 6.26
C LEU A 65 11.77 -18.13 5.25
N LYS A 66 10.56 -18.53 4.83
CA LYS A 66 10.37 -19.55 3.78
C LYS A 66 11.02 -19.14 2.45
N ARG A 67 10.85 -17.88 2.04
CA ARG A 67 11.46 -17.35 0.82
C ARG A 67 12.99 -17.41 0.87
N LYS A 68 13.60 -17.00 2.00
CA LYS A 68 15.05 -17.09 2.18
C LYS A 68 15.55 -18.53 2.09
N ALA A 69 14.86 -19.47 2.73
CA ALA A 69 15.23 -20.88 2.66
C ALA A 69 15.18 -21.42 1.22
N MET A 70 14.13 -21.06 0.46
CA MET A 70 14.02 -21.45 -0.95
C MET A 70 15.11 -20.81 -1.82
N GLU A 71 15.48 -19.55 -1.55
CA GLU A 71 16.56 -18.85 -2.26
C GLU A 71 17.93 -19.50 -1.98
N ASP A 72 18.20 -19.86 -0.73
CA ASP A 72 19.43 -20.56 -0.33
C ASP A 72 19.51 -21.96 -0.98
N GLU A 73 18.39 -22.68 -1.05
CA GLU A 73 18.30 -23.97 -1.73
C GLU A 73 18.57 -23.83 -3.24
N ALA A 74 17.93 -22.86 -3.90
CA ALA A 74 18.16 -22.57 -5.31
C ALA A 74 19.61 -22.17 -5.59
N ALA A 75 20.23 -21.39 -4.70
CA ALA A 75 21.65 -21.03 -4.80
C ALA A 75 22.57 -22.26 -4.65
N ALA A 76 22.23 -23.19 -3.77
CA ALA A 76 22.95 -24.44 -3.61
C ALA A 76 22.79 -25.35 -4.85
N GLU A 77 21.60 -25.41 -5.43
CA GLU A 77 21.33 -26.16 -6.66
C GLU A 77 22.09 -25.57 -7.86
N LYS A 78 22.09 -24.25 -8.02
CA LYS A 78 22.90 -23.56 -9.05
C LYS A 78 24.38 -23.92 -8.95
N LYS A 79 24.95 -23.94 -7.74
CA LYS A 79 26.34 -24.35 -7.52
C LYS A 79 26.60 -25.81 -7.93
N LYS A 80 25.67 -26.72 -7.65
CA LYS A 80 25.78 -28.14 -8.06
C LYS A 80 25.74 -28.28 -9.58
N MET A 81 24.83 -27.57 -10.24
CA MET A 81 24.73 -27.58 -11.70
C MET A 81 26.02 -27.06 -12.35
N ASN A 82 26.54 -25.91 -11.91
CA ASN A 82 27.80 -25.36 -12.42
C ASN A 82 29.01 -26.30 -12.21
N ALA A 83 29.05 -27.00 -11.07
CA ALA A 83 30.10 -27.99 -10.81
C ALA A 83 29.99 -29.20 -11.76
N MET A 84 28.76 -29.66 -12.04
CA MET A 84 28.50 -30.74 -12.98
C MET A 84 28.86 -30.34 -14.42
N GLU A 85 28.49 -29.13 -14.85
CA GLU A 85 28.88 -28.58 -16.16
C GLU A 85 30.40 -28.53 -16.31
N SER A 86 31.11 -28.01 -15.30
CA SER A 86 32.57 -27.94 -15.30
C SER A 86 33.20 -29.33 -15.42
N ALA A 87 32.65 -30.33 -14.74
CA ALA A 87 33.11 -31.71 -14.84
C ALA A 87 32.87 -32.31 -16.23
N LEU A 88 31.71 -32.05 -16.85
CA LEU A 88 31.39 -32.49 -18.20
C LEU A 88 32.36 -31.88 -19.22
N VAL A 89 32.57 -30.56 -19.16
CA VAL A 89 33.52 -29.85 -20.03
C VAL A 89 34.91 -30.47 -19.94
N TYR A 90 35.38 -30.78 -18.73
CA TYR A 90 36.67 -31.43 -18.53
C TYR A 90 36.76 -32.83 -19.15
N LEU A 91 35.70 -33.64 -19.06
CA LEU A 91 35.68 -34.99 -19.64
C LEU A 91 35.70 -34.97 -21.18
N PHE A 92 34.94 -34.07 -21.80
CA PHE A 92 34.91 -33.92 -23.26
C PHE A 92 36.27 -33.46 -23.82
N GLN A 93 36.91 -32.50 -23.15
CA GLN A 93 38.28 -32.08 -23.48
C GLN A 93 39.27 -33.26 -23.43
N ARG A 94 39.16 -34.13 -22.43
CA ARG A 94 40.00 -35.34 -22.30
C ARG A 94 39.78 -36.38 -23.39
N GLN A 95 38.55 -36.50 -23.89
CA GLN A 95 38.20 -37.45 -24.95
C GLN A 95 38.52 -36.92 -26.36
N GLY A 96 38.89 -35.63 -26.49
CA GLY A 96 39.12 -34.99 -27.78
C GLY A 96 37.84 -34.81 -28.60
N VAL A 97 36.68 -34.85 -27.95
CA VAL A 97 35.36 -34.69 -28.56
C VAL A 97 34.84 -33.31 -28.20
N GLU A 98 34.42 -32.54 -29.21
CA GLU A 98 33.76 -31.25 -28.98
C GLU A 98 32.35 -31.46 -28.39
N LEU A 99 31.97 -30.59 -27.45
CA LEU A 99 30.62 -30.61 -26.87
C LEU A 99 29.58 -30.28 -27.95
N PRO A 100 28.50 -31.06 -28.07
CA PRO A 100 27.42 -30.77 -29.01
C PRO A 100 26.87 -29.34 -28.84
N PRO A 101 26.61 -28.61 -29.94
CA PRO A 101 26.16 -27.21 -29.89
C PRO A 101 24.92 -26.97 -29.05
N ASP A 102 23.96 -27.91 -29.09
CA ASP A 102 22.70 -27.82 -28.34
C ASP A 102 22.91 -27.87 -26.82
N ILE A 103 23.93 -28.61 -26.37
CA ILE A 103 24.31 -28.72 -24.95
C ILE A 103 25.08 -27.46 -24.52
N ALA A 104 26.01 -26.99 -25.36
CA ALA A 104 26.78 -25.78 -25.09
C ALA A 104 25.87 -24.52 -24.99
N ALA A 105 24.82 -24.45 -25.81
CA ALA A 105 23.83 -23.37 -25.75
C ALA A 105 22.99 -23.41 -24.45
N GLY A 106 22.75 -24.60 -23.89
CA GLY A 106 22.05 -24.74 -22.61
C GLY A 106 22.87 -24.26 -21.42
N MET A 107 24.19 -24.51 -21.43
CA MET A 107 25.10 -24.12 -20.34
C MET A 107 25.31 -22.60 -20.23
N SER A 108 25.23 -21.86 -21.35
CA SER A 108 25.40 -20.39 -21.35
C SER A 108 24.16 -19.61 -20.90
N PHE A 109 22.99 -20.26 -20.76
CA PHE A 109 21.75 -19.61 -20.35
C PHE A 109 21.65 -19.36 -18.83
N MET A 110 22.51 -19.99 -18.03
CA MET A 110 22.46 -19.94 -16.56
C MET A 110 23.36 -18.89 -15.90
N GLU A 111 24.06 -18.06 -16.69
CA GLU A 111 24.95 -16.99 -16.17
C GLU A 111 24.16 -15.79 -15.61
#